data_AF-A0AA49X8K3-F1
#
_entry.id   AF-A0AA49X8K3-F1
#
_cell.length_a   1.000
_cell.length_b   1.000
_cell.length_c   1.000
_cell.angle_alpha   90.00
_cell.angle_beta   90.00
_cell.angle_gamma   90.00
#
_symmetry.space_group_name_H-M   'P 1'
#
loop_
_entity.id
_entity.type
_entity.pdbx_description
1 polymer ?
#
loop_
_entity_poly.entity_id
_entity_poly.type
_entity_poly.pdbx_seq_one_letter_code
_entity_poly.pdbx_strand_id
1 'polypeptide(L)'
;MSAGRNVEQQIALQQRPPSLAMSSMAQRPKPEPGFLPFHGGFRDRFVTTPEPKYCCEACRLVLCIPRQTECGHRFCESCITDLLSKPNPVCPADLEPLFEDKIFRDVCCNREIMALKVYCRSEKNGCKEQMSLQRVMDHLEVCPYFEVPCPLGKCKEKMMRKDMPEHLSRKCKHREITCEFCNHKMALTELQKHKETVCPAFPVACPNHCSFSSILRSELSSHQHDCPKAQVTCSFMRFGCTYKGLNQEMREHETSFASEHLRMMAVRNTTLEAKVEDVKSELMERYKVLPSLSSRLAEVETQYEEMREKNRQLEQKLVSMQMLMSAHSEKLLEVEMELRELRPLRAMREEVEALRGSVENMRSVVSSLDSSRVGSGSGSHTLGSLEQQLSRHDDMMSVHDIRLAEMDLKLQVLETASFNGTLIWKIRDYKRRKQEAVASKTLSLYSQPFYTGYFGYKMCARVYLNGDGMGKGTHLSLFFVVMRGEYDALLPWPFKQKVTLMLMDQGPARKHLGDAFKPDPHSSSFRRPTGEMNIASGCPLFVAQTVLENGTYIKDDTIFIKVTVDTSDLPDP
;
A
#
# COMPACT_ATOMS: atom_id res chain seq x y z
N MET A 1 -7.59 -52.67 60.82
CA MET A 1 -8.49 -52.83 59.67
C MET A 1 -7.76 -52.36 58.42
N SER A 2 -7.85 -53.13 57.33
CA SER A 2 -7.60 -52.74 55.93
C SER A 2 -6.19 -52.25 55.51
N ALA A 3 -5.59 -53.03 54.60
CA ALA A 3 -4.36 -52.84 53.81
C ALA A 3 -3.94 -51.40 53.44
N GLY A 4 -2.66 -51.06 53.23
CA GLY A 4 -1.50 -51.89 52.90
C GLY A 4 -1.19 -51.84 51.39
N ARG A 5 -0.10 -51.17 50.98
CA ARG A 5 0.48 -51.23 49.62
C ARG A 5 1.94 -50.78 49.58
N ASN A 6 2.73 -51.44 48.74
CA ASN A 6 4.17 -51.26 48.58
C ASN A 6 4.56 -49.94 47.91
N VAL A 7 5.79 -49.50 48.16
CA VAL A 7 6.54 -48.59 47.28
C VAL A 7 7.75 -49.36 46.76
N GLU A 8 7.74 -49.74 45.49
CA GLU A 8 8.85 -50.42 44.82
C GLU A 8 9.78 -49.43 44.09
N GLN A 9 10.97 -49.93 43.76
CA GLN A 9 12.15 -49.18 43.33
C GLN A 9 11.95 -48.48 41.98
N GLN A 10 12.43 -47.23 41.87
CA GLN A 10 12.60 -46.55 40.58
C GLN A 10 13.90 -46.97 39.91
N ILE A 11 13.81 -47.48 38.69
CA ILE A 11 14.94 -47.77 37.80
C ILE A 11 15.16 -46.56 36.86
N ALA A 12 16.44 -46.25 36.60
CA ALA A 12 16.85 -45.09 35.83
C ALA A 12 16.43 -45.15 34.35
N LEU A 13 15.94 -44.03 33.81
CA LEU A 13 15.75 -43.81 32.37
C LEU A 13 16.76 -42.78 31.86
N GLN A 14 17.49 -43.15 30.81
CA GLN A 14 18.54 -42.33 30.20
C GLN A 14 17.96 -41.09 29.50
N GLN A 15 18.57 -39.94 29.72
CA GLN A 15 18.18 -38.67 29.09
C GLN A 15 18.59 -38.63 27.62
N ARG A 16 17.68 -38.22 26.73
CA ARG A 16 18.00 -37.85 25.34
C ARG A 16 18.55 -36.41 25.31
N PRO A 17 19.51 -36.09 24.43
CA PRO A 17 20.01 -34.73 24.26
C PRO A 17 18.95 -33.80 23.65
N PRO A 18 19.01 -32.47 23.90
CA PRO A 18 17.97 -31.53 23.51
C PRO A 18 17.98 -31.23 21.99
N SER A 19 16.79 -31.13 21.41
CA SER A 19 16.58 -30.69 20.04
C SER A 19 16.85 -29.19 19.91
N LEU A 20 17.83 -28.81 19.10
CA LEU A 20 18.06 -27.41 18.71
C LEU A 20 16.90 -26.92 17.83
N ALA A 21 16.03 -26.08 18.40
CA ALA A 21 15.03 -25.35 17.64
C ALA A 21 15.71 -24.31 16.74
N MET A 22 15.55 -24.43 15.43
CA MET A 22 15.99 -23.40 14.48
C MET A 22 14.86 -22.43 14.19
N SER A 23 15.06 -21.17 14.57
CA SER A 23 14.11 -20.08 14.36
C SER A 23 14.17 -19.49 12.94
N SER A 24 13.10 -18.77 12.59
CA SER A 24 12.91 -17.92 11.40
C SER A 24 12.63 -18.63 10.07
N MET A 25 11.44 -18.35 9.53
CA MET A 25 11.05 -18.71 8.17
C MET A 25 11.74 -17.79 7.16
N ALA A 26 12.96 -18.14 6.77
CA ALA A 26 13.42 -17.75 5.44
C ALA A 26 12.56 -18.49 4.40
N GLN A 27 12.00 -17.76 3.43
CA GLN A 27 11.19 -18.33 2.36
C GLN A 27 11.99 -19.44 1.67
N ARG A 28 11.51 -20.69 1.77
CA ARG A 28 12.10 -21.81 1.01
C ARG A 28 12.05 -21.42 -0.48
N PRO A 29 13.15 -21.59 -1.24
CA PRO A 29 13.03 -21.50 -2.69
C PRO A 29 12.00 -22.55 -3.11
N LYS A 30 10.97 -22.13 -3.86
CA LYS A 30 9.98 -23.04 -4.42
C LYS A 30 10.75 -24.14 -5.17
N PRO A 31 10.50 -25.44 -4.91
CA PRO A 31 11.05 -26.47 -5.76
C PRO A 31 10.60 -26.21 -7.20
N GLU A 32 11.51 -26.36 -8.16
CA GLU A 32 11.18 -26.27 -9.58
C GLU A 32 10.05 -27.27 -9.92
N PRO A 33 9.15 -26.93 -10.87
CA PRO A 33 7.97 -27.76 -11.17
C PRO A 33 8.39 -29.07 -11.86
N GLY A 34 8.78 -30.06 -11.06
CA GLY A 34 9.48 -31.27 -11.52
C GLY A 34 8.80 -32.60 -11.18
N PHE A 35 7.55 -32.62 -10.70
CA PHE A 35 6.83 -33.88 -10.51
C PHE A 35 6.51 -34.53 -11.86
N LEU A 36 5.82 -33.78 -12.71
CA LEU A 36 5.42 -34.18 -14.05
C LEU A 36 6.54 -33.86 -15.06
N PRO A 37 6.78 -34.73 -16.06
CA PRO A 37 7.58 -34.39 -17.22
C PRO A 37 7.07 -33.11 -17.89
N PHE A 38 7.98 -32.18 -18.23
CA PHE A 38 7.65 -30.99 -19.03
C PHE A 38 7.03 -31.35 -20.39
N HIS A 39 7.45 -32.50 -20.95
CA HIS A 39 6.88 -33.06 -22.16
C HIS A 39 6.94 -34.59 -22.14
N GLY A 40 5.89 -35.23 -22.63
CA GLY A 40 5.81 -36.68 -22.80
C GLY A 40 5.43 -37.43 -21.53
N GLY A 41 5.62 -38.74 -21.56
CA GLY A 41 5.30 -39.64 -20.45
C GLY A 41 6.38 -39.70 -19.37
N PHE A 42 6.06 -40.38 -18.27
CA PHE A 42 6.98 -40.61 -17.16
C PHE A 42 8.22 -41.38 -17.59
N ARG A 43 9.39 -40.90 -17.13
CA ARG A 43 10.71 -41.51 -17.35
C ARG A 43 11.26 -42.19 -16.10
N ASP A 44 10.43 -42.29 -15.05
CA ASP A 44 10.73 -42.97 -13.80
C ASP A 44 11.02 -44.46 -14.03
N ARG A 45 11.89 -45.05 -13.21
CA ARG A 45 12.22 -46.48 -13.31
C ARG A 45 11.15 -47.31 -12.59
N PHE A 46 10.23 -47.87 -13.35
CA PHE A 46 9.20 -48.77 -12.83
C PHE A 46 9.81 -50.09 -12.30
N VAL A 47 9.23 -50.60 -11.21
CA VAL A 47 9.66 -51.86 -10.56
C VAL A 47 9.26 -53.08 -11.40
N THR A 48 8.08 -53.01 -12.02
CA THR A 48 7.55 -53.96 -12.99
C THR A 48 7.41 -53.25 -14.34
N THR A 49 7.70 -53.94 -15.45
CA THR A 49 7.48 -53.41 -16.79
C THR A 49 6.00 -52.97 -16.95
N PRO A 50 5.72 -51.70 -17.27
CA PRO A 50 4.36 -51.23 -17.45
C PRO A 50 3.66 -51.94 -18.62
N GLU A 51 2.39 -52.29 -18.45
CA GLU A 51 1.57 -52.85 -19.52
C GLU A 51 1.40 -51.85 -20.68
N PRO A 52 1.35 -52.30 -21.95
CA PRO A 52 1.20 -51.41 -23.11
C PRO A 52 0.00 -50.44 -23.02
N LYS A 53 -1.09 -50.85 -22.35
CA LYS A 53 -2.30 -50.04 -22.14
C LYS A 53 -2.06 -48.73 -21.35
N TYR A 54 -0.92 -48.63 -20.65
CA TYR A 54 -0.46 -47.47 -19.89
C TYR A 54 0.55 -46.59 -20.64
N CYS A 55 0.94 -46.97 -21.86
CA CYS A 55 1.90 -46.25 -22.68
C CYS A 55 1.20 -45.26 -23.64
N CYS A 56 1.90 -44.19 -23.98
CA CYS A 56 1.46 -43.17 -24.93
C CYS A 56 1.74 -43.62 -26.37
N GLU A 57 0.74 -43.58 -27.25
CA GLU A 57 0.93 -43.95 -28.67
C GLU A 57 1.89 -43.01 -29.43
N ALA A 58 2.04 -41.77 -28.96
CA ALA A 58 2.97 -40.79 -29.54
C ALA A 58 4.41 -40.92 -29.00
N CYS A 59 4.62 -40.88 -27.68
CA CYS A 59 5.97 -40.85 -27.08
C CYS A 59 6.46 -42.18 -26.51
N ARG A 60 5.63 -43.24 -26.53
CA ARG A 60 5.94 -44.62 -26.07
C ARG A 60 6.37 -44.75 -24.60
N LEU A 61 6.27 -43.68 -23.81
CA LEU A 61 6.47 -43.64 -22.36
C LEU A 61 5.13 -43.81 -21.61
N VAL A 62 5.18 -44.13 -20.31
CA VAL A 62 3.98 -44.25 -19.46
C VAL A 62 3.25 -42.92 -19.39
N LEU A 63 1.93 -42.92 -19.63
CA LEU A 63 1.15 -41.71 -19.87
C LEU A 63 1.25 -40.70 -18.70
N CYS A 64 1.59 -39.45 -19.03
CA CYS A 64 1.50 -38.30 -18.12
C CYS A 64 0.23 -37.52 -18.44
N ILE A 65 -0.67 -37.37 -17.45
CA ILE A 65 -2.02 -36.80 -17.62
C ILE A 65 -2.72 -37.43 -18.85
N PRO A 66 -3.10 -38.73 -18.78
CA PRO A 66 -3.62 -39.45 -19.92
C PRO A 66 -4.91 -38.81 -20.47
N ARG A 67 -4.90 -38.62 -21.78
CA ARG A 67 -6.03 -38.23 -22.62
C ARG A 67 -6.40 -39.40 -23.53
N GLN A 68 -7.69 -39.63 -23.73
CA GLN A 68 -8.22 -40.68 -24.60
C GLN A 68 -9.03 -40.06 -25.74
N THR A 69 -8.82 -40.55 -26.95
CA THR A 69 -9.53 -40.11 -28.17
C THR A 69 -10.81 -40.93 -28.39
N GLU A 70 -11.73 -40.43 -29.23
CA GLU A 70 -12.95 -41.17 -29.63
C GLU A 70 -12.63 -42.50 -30.36
N CYS A 71 -11.51 -42.59 -31.08
CA CYS A 71 -11.00 -43.86 -31.65
C CYS A 71 -10.38 -44.82 -30.61
N GLY A 72 -10.37 -44.45 -29.31
CA GLY A 72 -9.99 -45.33 -28.21
C GLY A 72 -8.51 -45.29 -27.80
N HIS A 73 -7.66 -44.60 -28.54
CA HIS A 73 -6.22 -44.51 -28.28
C HIS A 73 -5.84 -43.50 -27.18
N ARG A 74 -4.71 -43.74 -26.50
CA ARG A 74 -4.26 -42.95 -25.34
C ARG A 74 -2.98 -42.17 -25.59
N PHE A 75 -2.96 -40.94 -25.09
CA PHE A 75 -1.87 -39.98 -25.24
C PHE A 75 -1.59 -39.23 -23.94
N CYS A 76 -0.35 -38.79 -23.74
CA CYS A 76 -0.07 -37.77 -22.72
C CYS A 76 -0.70 -36.45 -23.13
N GLU A 77 -1.13 -35.62 -22.17
CA GLU A 77 -1.69 -34.29 -22.44
C GLU A 77 -0.80 -33.46 -23.37
N SER A 78 0.49 -33.30 -23.07
CA SER A 78 1.41 -32.55 -23.93
C SER A 78 1.58 -33.17 -25.32
N CYS A 79 1.50 -34.51 -25.44
CA CYS A 79 1.65 -35.19 -26.72
C CYS A 79 0.44 -35.02 -27.63
N ILE A 80 -0.77 -34.99 -27.08
CA ILE A 80 -1.97 -34.80 -27.89
C ILE A 80 -2.14 -33.33 -28.29
N THR A 81 -1.76 -32.38 -27.43
CA THR A 81 -1.69 -30.96 -27.79
C THR A 81 -0.73 -30.71 -28.96
N ASP A 82 0.47 -31.30 -28.94
CA ASP A 82 1.44 -31.22 -30.06
C ASP A 82 0.95 -31.89 -31.36
N LEU A 83 0.06 -32.88 -31.27
CA LEU A 83 -0.57 -33.49 -32.44
C LEU A 83 -1.65 -32.57 -33.01
N LEU A 84 -2.53 -32.03 -32.15
CA LEU A 84 -3.60 -31.08 -32.52
C LEU A 84 -3.07 -29.77 -33.09
N SER A 85 -1.86 -29.33 -32.74
CA SER A 85 -1.26 -28.12 -33.30
C SER A 85 -0.83 -28.24 -34.78
N LYS A 86 -0.97 -29.43 -35.39
CA LYS A 86 -0.64 -29.69 -36.80
C LYS A 86 -1.88 -29.53 -37.69
N PRO A 87 -1.72 -29.08 -38.95
CA PRO A 87 -2.85 -29.06 -39.89
C PRO A 87 -3.35 -30.49 -40.16
N ASN A 88 -4.68 -30.68 -40.11
CA ASN A 88 -5.35 -31.97 -40.25
C ASN A 88 -4.76 -33.05 -39.31
N PRO A 89 -4.91 -32.89 -37.98
CA PRO A 89 -4.32 -33.81 -37.02
C PRO A 89 -4.99 -35.19 -37.13
N VAL A 90 -4.16 -36.24 -37.20
CA VAL A 90 -4.60 -37.64 -37.22
C VAL A 90 -3.94 -38.42 -36.10
N CYS A 91 -4.62 -39.45 -35.61
CA CYS A 91 -4.11 -40.36 -34.61
C CYS A 91 -2.96 -41.20 -35.21
N PRO A 92 -1.76 -41.22 -34.59
CA PRO A 92 -0.61 -41.96 -35.13
C PRO A 92 -0.72 -43.50 -35.01
N ALA A 93 -1.79 -44.03 -34.41
CA ALA A 93 -1.99 -45.47 -34.24
C ALA A 93 -2.89 -46.10 -35.34
N ASP A 94 -3.94 -45.39 -35.77
CA ASP A 94 -4.97 -45.86 -36.71
C ASP A 94 -5.21 -44.92 -37.90
N LEU A 95 -4.60 -43.72 -37.90
CA LEU A 95 -4.77 -42.63 -38.86
C LEU A 95 -6.16 -41.96 -38.87
N GLU A 96 -7.00 -42.21 -37.86
CA GLU A 96 -8.30 -41.54 -37.73
C GLU A 96 -8.14 -40.02 -37.43
N PRO A 97 -9.01 -39.15 -37.97
CA PRO A 97 -8.98 -37.71 -37.68
C PRO A 97 -9.18 -37.40 -36.19
N LEU A 98 -8.39 -36.45 -35.68
CA LEU A 98 -8.48 -35.97 -34.30
C LEU A 98 -9.25 -34.64 -34.24
N PHE A 99 -10.20 -34.56 -33.31
CA PHE A 99 -10.97 -33.34 -33.03
C PHE A 99 -10.86 -33.01 -31.55
N GLU A 100 -10.58 -31.75 -31.20
CA GLU A 100 -10.28 -31.35 -29.81
C GLU A 100 -11.47 -31.58 -28.85
N ASP A 101 -12.70 -31.41 -29.32
CA ASP A 101 -13.94 -31.68 -28.58
C ASP A 101 -14.19 -33.18 -28.31
N LYS A 102 -13.44 -34.06 -29.00
CA LYS A 102 -13.55 -35.53 -28.91
C LYS A 102 -12.44 -36.18 -28.09
N ILE A 103 -11.75 -35.40 -27.26
CA ILE A 103 -10.61 -35.85 -26.46
C ILE A 103 -10.86 -35.66 -24.97
N PHE A 104 -10.97 -36.79 -24.27
CA PHE A 104 -11.43 -36.85 -22.88
C PHE A 104 -10.27 -37.08 -21.91
N ARG A 105 -10.44 -36.70 -20.63
CA ARG A 105 -9.49 -37.03 -19.57
C ARG A 105 -9.71 -38.46 -19.11
N ASP A 106 -8.72 -39.34 -19.26
CA ASP A 106 -8.81 -40.72 -18.78
C ASP A 106 -8.42 -40.79 -17.29
N VAL A 107 -9.36 -40.36 -16.45
CA VAL A 107 -9.20 -40.31 -14.98
C VAL A 107 -8.99 -41.71 -14.39
N CYS A 108 -9.52 -42.75 -15.04
CA CYS A 108 -9.37 -44.13 -14.60
C CYS A 108 -7.92 -44.61 -14.80
N CYS A 109 -7.42 -44.53 -16.04
CA CYS A 109 -6.04 -44.86 -16.38
C CYS A 109 -5.03 -44.02 -15.58
N ASN A 110 -5.31 -42.73 -15.37
CA ASN A 110 -4.47 -41.87 -14.53
C ASN A 110 -4.34 -42.41 -13.09
N ARG A 111 -5.44 -42.89 -12.49
CA ARG A 111 -5.41 -43.46 -11.13
C ARG A 111 -4.57 -44.74 -11.06
N GLU A 112 -4.69 -45.60 -12.07
CA GLU A 112 -3.92 -46.84 -12.16
C GLU A 112 -2.42 -46.55 -12.35
N ILE A 113 -2.06 -45.64 -13.25
CA ILE A 113 -0.67 -45.22 -13.49
C ILE A 113 -0.03 -44.64 -12.23
N MET A 114 -0.76 -43.80 -11.49
CA MET A 114 -0.26 -43.20 -10.25
C MET A 114 -0.02 -44.21 -9.13
N ALA A 115 -0.68 -45.39 -9.20
CA ALA A 115 -0.48 -46.50 -8.28
C ALA A 115 0.69 -47.43 -8.64
N LEU A 116 1.22 -47.37 -9.87
CA LEU A 116 2.36 -48.18 -10.32
C LEU A 116 3.58 -47.95 -9.43
N LYS A 117 4.31 -49.02 -9.11
CA LYS A 117 5.52 -48.95 -8.29
C LYS A 117 6.75 -48.52 -9.10
N VAL A 118 7.50 -47.57 -8.57
CA VAL A 118 8.76 -47.06 -9.11
C VAL A 118 9.87 -47.05 -8.05
N TYR A 119 11.11 -47.10 -8.50
CA TYR A 119 12.28 -46.82 -7.67
C TYR A 119 12.44 -45.30 -7.47
N CYS A 120 13.01 -44.90 -6.34
CA CYS A 120 13.39 -43.51 -6.08
C CYS A 120 14.28 -42.94 -7.21
N ARG A 121 14.03 -41.70 -7.64
CA ARG A 121 14.86 -40.99 -8.64
C ARG A 121 16.34 -40.88 -8.24
N SER A 122 16.65 -40.97 -6.95
CA SER A 122 18.02 -41.04 -6.38
C SER A 122 18.55 -42.45 -6.19
N GLU A 123 18.02 -43.46 -6.88
CA GLU A 123 18.54 -44.83 -6.86
C GLU A 123 20.04 -44.90 -7.23
N LYS A 124 20.44 -44.16 -8.26
CA LYS A 124 21.85 -44.04 -8.69
C LYS A 124 22.78 -43.49 -7.60
N ASN A 125 22.23 -42.73 -6.65
CA ASN A 125 22.97 -42.16 -5.52
C ASN A 125 22.95 -43.07 -4.27
N GLY A 126 22.22 -44.20 -4.32
CA GLY A 126 22.17 -45.22 -3.27
C GLY A 126 20.80 -45.40 -2.58
N CYS A 127 19.75 -44.69 -2.99
CA CYS A 127 18.42 -44.89 -2.40
C CYS A 127 17.76 -46.18 -2.93
N LYS A 128 17.41 -47.12 -2.05
CA LYS A 128 16.81 -48.41 -2.44
C LYS A 128 15.28 -48.45 -2.30
N GLU A 129 14.65 -47.33 -1.94
CA GLU A 129 13.22 -47.26 -1.68
C GLU A 129 12.38 -47.42 -2.95
N GLN A 130 11.27 -48.15 -2.79
CA GLN A 130 10.22 -48.33 -3.80
C GLN A 130 8.93 -47.70 -3.30
N MET A 131 8.22 -46.99 -4.16
CA MET A 131 6.97 -46.30 -3.83
C MET A 131 6.01 -46.29 -5.01
N SER A 132 4.74 -45.95 -4.80
CA SER A 132 3.85 -45.63 -5.93
C SER A 132 4.33 -44.32 -6.59
N LEU A 133 4.13 -44.20 -7.90
CA LEU A 133 4.52 -43.02 -8.69
C LEU A 133 3.99 -41.71 -8.08
N GLN A 134 2.77 -41.74 -7.51
CA GLN A 134 2.17 -40.61 -6.80
C GLN A 134 3.02 -40.08 -5.62
N ARG A 135 3.73 -40.95 -4.89
CA ARG A 135 4.44 -40.62 -3.63
C ARG A 135 5.92 -40.25 -3.84
N VAL A 136 6.39 -40.20 -5.09
CA VAL A 136 7.80 -39.91 -5.40
C VAL A 136 8.22 -38.55 -4.85
N MET A 137 7.38 -37.52 -4.97
CA MET A 137 7.72 -36.18 -4.46
C MET A 137 7.86 -36.16 -2.94
N ASP A 138 6.85 -36.67 -2.22
CA ASP A 138 6.84 -36.77 -0.76
C ASP A 138 8.11 -37.45 -0.23
N HIS A 139 8.58 -38.50 -0.93
CA HIS A 139 9.84 -39.16 -0.61
C HIS A 139 11.07 -38.29 -0.90
N LEU A 140 11.16 -37.60 -2.05
CA LEU A 140 12.32 -36.77 -2.39
C LEU A 140 12.50 -35.57 -1.44
N GLU A 141 11.42 -35.07 -0.84
CA GLU A 141 11.47 -34.04 0.22
C GLU A 141 12.26 -34.49 1.46
N VAL A 142 12.30 -35.80 1.76
CA VAL A 142 12.97 -36.37 2.94
C VAL A 142 14.15 -37.29 2.60
N CYS A 143 14.31 -37.69 1.34
CA CYS A 143 15.30 -38.66 0.89
C CYS A 143 16.73 -38.22 1.26
N PRO A 144 17.51 -39.04 2.01
CA PRO A 144 18.89 -38.72 2.39
C PRO A 144 19.86 -38.62 1.20
N TYR A 145 19.54 -39.29 0.09
CA TYR A 145 20.36 -39.40 -1.12
C TYR A 145 19.94 -38.43 -2.24
N PHE A 146 18.87 -37.65 -2.03
CA PHE A 146 18.45 -36.62 -2.96
C PHE A 146 19.40 -35.42 -2.86
N GLU A 147 19.85 -34.94 -4.01
CA GLU A 147 20.75 -33.79 -4.08
C GLU A 147 19.97 -32.49 -3.95
N VAL A 148 20.35 -31.69 -2.97
CA VAL A 148 19.74 -30.40 -2.67
C VAL A 148 20.83 -29.31 -2.68
N PRO A 149 20.49 -28.07 -3.10
CA PRO A 149 21.39 -26.94 -2.97
C PRO A 149 21.63 -26.62 -1.49
N CYS A 150 22.79 -26.04 -1.19
CA CYS A 150 23.08 -25.51 0.14
C CYS A 150 22.01 -24.46 0.54
N PRO A 151 21.42 -24.53 1.76
CA PRO A 151 20.39 -23.58 2.19
C PRO A 151 20.93 -22.16 2.39
N LEU A 152 22.24 -22.01 2.56
CA LEU A 152 22.92 -20.72 2.60
C LEU A 152 23.10 -20.21 1.17
N GLY A 153 22.10 -19.53 0.59
CA GLY A 153 22.04 -19.17 -0.84
C GLY A 153 23.19 -18.36 -1.45
N LYS A 154 24.17 -17.91 -0.64
CA LYS A 154 25.48 -17.41 -1.13
C LYS A 154 26.37 -18.57 -1.67
N CYS A 155 26.21 -19.78 -1.12
CA CYS A 155 26.84 -21.02 -1.58
C CYS A 155 26.03 -21.64 -2.73
N LYS A 156 26.72 -21.96 -3.84
CA LYS A 156 26.11 -22.58 -5.04
C LYS A 156 26.32 -24.10 -5.13
N GLU A 157 26.89 -24.71 -4.09
CA GLU A 157 27.13 -26.15 -4.06
C GLU A 157 25.81 -26.93 -3.88
N LYS A 158 25.71 -28.08 -4.56
CA LYS A 158 24.65 -29.08 -4.39
C LYS A 158 25.28 -30.35 -3.84
N MET A 159 24.56 -31.06 -2.97
CA MET A 159 25.00 -32.33 -2.42
C MET A 159 23.84 -33.15 -1.86
N MET A 160 24.07 -34.44 -1.59
CA MET A 160 23.08 -35.29 -0.94
C MET A 160 22.70 -34.73 0.44
N ARG A 161 21.40 -34.76 0.75
CA ARG A 161 20.83 -34.26 2.02
C ARG A 161 21.57 -34.78 3.27
N LYS A 162 22.03 -36.03 3.26
CA LYS A 162 22.79 -36.67 4.35
C LYS A 162 24.14 -35.99 4.66
N ASP A 163 24.79 -35.39 3.65
CA ASP A 163 26.14 -34.80 3.76
C ASP A 163 26.09 -33.30 4.13
N MET A 164 24.90 -32.70 4.06
CA MET A 164 24.66 -31.29 4.37
C MET A 164 25.12 -30.85 5.77
N PRO A 165 24.96 -31.64 6.86
CA PRO A 165 25.42 -31.24 8.20
C PRO A 165 26.95 -31.12 8.28
N GLU A 166 27.70 -31.98 7.58
CA GLU A 166 29.16 -31.92 7.52
C GLU A 166 29.62 -30.70 6.69
N HIS A 167 28.92 -30.41 5.59
CA HIS A 167 29.17 -29.21 4.80
C HIS A 167 28.97 -27.93 5.63
N LEU A 168 27.81 -27.77 6.25
CA LEU A 168 27.49 -26.56 7.03
C LEU A 168 28.41 -26.36 8.23
N SER A 169 28.85 -27.44 8.90
CA SER A 169 29.74 -27.34 10.06
C SER A 169 31.22 -27.10 9.69
N ARG A 170 31.72 -27.68 8.59
CA ARG A 170 33.17 -27.71 8.31
C ARG A 170 33.60 -27.17 6.94
N LYS A 171 32.85 -27.42 5.88
CA LYS A 171 33.30 -27.16 4.49
C LYS A 171 32.79 -25.83 3.92
N CYS A 172 31.57 -25.42 4.29
CA CYS A 172 30.95 -24.21 3.77
C CYS A 172 31.75 -22.96 4.15
N LYS A 173 32.06 -22.12 3.15
CA LYS A 173 32.71 -20.81 3.35
C LYS A 173 31.77 -19.77 3.96
N HIS A 174 30.45 -19.97 3.83
CA HIS A 174 29.43 -19.08 4.38
C HIS A 174 28.83 -19.56 5.70
N ARG A 175 29.40 -20.61 6.32
CA ARG A 175 28.95 -21.12 7.62
C ARG A 175 28.95 -20.03 8.69
N GLU A 176 28.03 -20.17 9.65
CA GLU A 176 28.04 -19.38 10.87
C GLU A 176 29.29 -19.69 11.70
N ILE A 177 29.97 -18.65 12.17
CA ILE A 177 31.06 -18.71 13.13
C ILE A 177 30.83 -17.65 14.22
N THR A 178 31.34 -17.91 15.42
CA THR A 178 31.29 -16.99 16.56
C THR A 178 32.63 -16.24 16.66
N CYS A 179 32.59 -14.92 16.82
CA CYS A 179 33.79 -14.10 16.99
C CYS A 179 34.40 -14.29 18.40
N GLU A 180 35.68 -14.64 18.46
CA GLU A 180 36.42 -14.91 19.71
C GLU A 180 36.54 -13.71 20.66
N PHE A 181 36.40 -12.48 20.16
CA PHE A 181 36.53 -11.26 20.96
C PHE A 181 35.20 -10.80 21.58
N CYS A 182 34.09 -10.93 20.86
CA CYS A 182 32.80 -10.34 21.24
C CYS A 182 31.63 -11.34 21.27
N ASN A 183 31.87 -12.62 20.99
CA ASN A 183 30.88 -13.69 20.89
C ASN A 183 29.71 -13.45 19.90
N HIS A 184 29.84 -12.48 18.99
CA HIS A 184 28.84 -12.25 17.94
C HIS A 184 28.93 -13.32 16.84
N LYS A 185 27.79 -13.75 16.33
CA LYS A 185 27.66 -14.76 15.26
C LYS A 185 27.57 -14.10 13.89
N MET A 186 28.29 -14.62 12.91
CA MET A 186 28.32 -14.10 11.52
C MET A 186 28.78 -15.17 10.53
N ALA A 187 28.70 -14.91 9.22
CA ALA A 187 29.31 -15.79 8.23
C ALA A 187 30.86 -15.74 8.31
N LEU A 188 31.54 -16.87 8.14
CA LEU A 188 33.01 -16.96 8.18
C LEU A 188 33.70 -15.95 7.23
N THR A 189 33.14 -15.71 6.05
CA THR A 189 33.63 -14.69 5.09
C THR A 189 33.64 -13.26 5.63
N GLU A 190 32.87 -12.97 6.68
CA GLU A 190 32.68 -11.63 7.23
C GLU A 190 33.51 -11.40 8.52
N LEU A 191 34.08 -12.47 9.10
CA LEU A 191 34.81 -12.43 10.38
C LEU A 191 36.02 -11.49 10.37
N GLN A 192 36.83 -11.50 9.31
CA GLN A 192 38.02 -10.64 9.23
C GLN A 192 37.63 -9.15 9.19
N LYS A 193 36.68 -8.80 8.32
CA LYS A 193 36.13 -7.45 8.22
C LYS A 193 35.51 -7.01 9.56
N HIS A 194 34.76 -7.90 10.22
CA HIS A 194 34.20 -7.61 11.54
C HIS A 194 35.29 -7.27 12.56
N LYS A 195 36.34 -8.09 12.69
CA LYS A 195 37.48 -7.83 13.59
C LYS A 195 38.09 -6.44 13.33
N GLU A 196 38.43 -6.17 12.07
CA GLU A 196 39.14 -4.96 11.64
C GLU A 196 38.32 -3.67 11.75
N THR A 197 36.99 -3.70 11.55
CA THR A 197 36.19 -2.47 11.42
C THR A 197 35.01 -2.31 12.39
N VAL A 198 34.47 -3.39 12.96
CA VAL A 198 33.20 -3.34 13.75
C VAL A 198 33.34 -3.85 15.18
N CYS A 199 34.21 -4.84 15.41
CA CYS A 199 34.26 -5.58 16.67
C CYS A 199 34.64 -4.66 17.84
N PRO A 200 33.77 -4.49 18.87
CA PRO A 200 34.01 -3.55 19.96
C PRO A 200 35.15 -4.00 20.89
N ALA A 201 35.27 -5.31 21.11
CA ALA A 201 36.31 -5.92 21.93
C ALA A 201 37.60 -6.26 21.15
N PHE A 202 37.74 -5.78 19.90
CA PHE A 202 38.97 -5.98 19.14
C PHE A 202 40.03 -4.94 19.56
N PRO A 203 41.27 -5.35 19.89
CA PRO A 203 42.34 -4.43 20.21
C PRO A 203 42.74 -3.55 19.02
N VAL A 204 42.83 -2.24 19.24
CA VAL A 204 43.27 -1.24 18.27
C VAL A 204 44.36 -0.35 18.86
N ALA A 205 45.25 0.15 18.01
CA ALA A 205 46.26 1.13 18.39
C ALA A 205 45.65 2.55 18.45
N CYS A 206 46.17 3.40 19.33
CA CYS A 206 45.78 4.81 19.39
C CYS A 206 46.20 5.57 18.11
N PRO A 207 45.29 6.28 17.42
CA PRO A 207 45.64 7.11 16.24
C PRO A 207 46.66 8.21 16.53
N ASN A 208 46.72 8.70 17.78
CA ASN A 208 47.70 9.71 18.22
C ASN A 208 49.05 9.09 18.63
N HIS A 209 49.24 7.78 18.41
CA HIS A 209 50.46 7.03 18.73
C HIS A 209 50.98 7.30 20.15
N CYS A 210 50.09 7.28 21.14
CA CYS A 210 50.45 7.33 22.56
C CYS A 210 51.09 6.01 23.02
N SER A 211 51.56 5.97 24.27
CA SER A 211 52.21 4.79 24.86
C SER A 211 51.30 3.58 25.07
N PHE A 212 49.97 3.74 24.96
CA PHE A 212 49.02 2.63 25.02
C PHE A 212 48.92 1.93 23.66
N SER A 213 49.57 0.77 23.55
CA SER A 213 49.67 -0.02 22.32
C SER A 213 48.44 -0.89 22.01
N SER A 214 47.55 -1.08 22.99
CA SER A 214 46.38 -1.97 22.88
C SER A 214 45.20 -1.39 23.66
N ILE A 215 44.23 -0.82 22.94
CA ILE A 215 42.99 -0.24 23.51
C ILE A 215 41.81 -1.00 22.88
N LEU A 216 40.77 -1.33 23.64
CA LEU A 216 39.57 -1.94 23.05
C LEU A 216 38.85 -0.91 22.17
N ARG A 217 38.35 -1.30 20.98
CA ARG A 217 37.66 -0.37 20.07
C ARG A 217 36.50 0.39 20.74
N SER A 218 35.78 -0.24 21.66
CA SER A 218 34.73 0.41 22.47
C SER A 218 35.24 1.52 23.40
N GLU A 219 36.49 1.42 23.86
CA GLU A 219 37.15 2.36 24.77
C GLU A 219 37.98 3.41 24.02
N LEU A 220 38.10 3.29 22.68
CA LEU A 220 38.90 4.22 21.88
C LEU A 220 38.34 5.65 21.96
N SER A 221 37.02 5.83 21.98
CA SER A 221 36.40 7.16 22.04
C SER A 221 36.64 7.85 23.38
N SER A 222 36.50 7.16 24.51
CA SER A 222 36.86 7.71 25.83
C SER A 222 38.36 7.98 25.90
N HIS A 223 39.20 7.04 25.44
CA HIS A 223 40.65 7.25 25.38
C HIS A 223 41.01 8.48 24.52
N GLN A 224 40.35 8.74 23.39
CA GLN A 224 40.65 9.89 22.54
C GLN A 224 40.46 11.24 23.25
N HIS A 225 39.49 11.36 24.16
CA HIS A 225 39.30 12.55 24.98
C HIS A 225 40.43 12.73 26.01
N ASP A 226 40.85 11.65 26.66
CA ASP A 226 41.86 11.69 27.73
C ASP A 226 43.31 11.50 27.23
N CYS A 227 43.51 11.27 25.93
CA CYS A 227 44.80 10.91 25.35
C CYS A 227 45.81 12.06 25.52
N PRO A 228 46.98 11.84 26.18
CA PRO A 228 47.98 12.89 26.42
C PRO A 228 48.49 13.57 25.14
N LYS A 229 48.53 12.81 24.04
CA LYS A 229 48.96 13.25 22.70
C LYS A 229 47.81 13.74 21.80
N ALA A 230 46.56 13.80 22.29
CA ALA A 230 45.48 14.39 21.50
C ALA A 230 45.71 15.91 21.35
N GLN A 231 45.54 16.41 20.14
CA GLN A 231 45.51 17.85 19.90
C GLN A 231 44.13 18.38 20.32
N VAL A 232 44.10 19.26 21.31
CA VAL A 232 42.88 19.80 21.92
C VAL A 232 42.88 21.33 21.89
N THR A 233 41.69 21.91 21.86
CA THR A 233 41.46 23.36 21.93
C THR A 233 41.09 23.74 23.36
N CYS A 234 41.55 24.90 23.84
CA CYS A 234 41.18 25.39 25.17
C CYS A 234 39.65 25.48 25.35
N SER A 235 39.12 25.05 26.51
CA SER A 235 37.68 25.09 26.82
C SER A 235 37.07 26.50 26.74
N PHE A 236 37.90 27.53 26.92
CA PHE A 236 37.56 28.94 26.80
C PHE A 236 37.53 29.48 25.37
N MET A 237 37.73 28.63 24.35
CA MET A 237 37.61 29.03 22.94
C MET A 237 36.25 29.66 22.61
N ARG A 238 35.17 29.20 23.28
CA ARG A 238 33.82 29.79 23.18
C ARG A 238 33.72 31.25 23.69
N PHE A 239 34.70 31.70 24.48
CA PHE A 239 34.79 33.05 25.03
C PHE A 239 35.86 33.91 24.33
N GLY A 240 36.67 33.33 23.45
CA GLY A 240 37.68 34.05 22.65
C GLY A 240 39.11 33.48 22.69
N CYS A 241 39.39 32.45 23.50
CA CYS A 241 40.74 31.87 23.55
C CYS A 241 41.09 31.13 22.25
N THR A 242 42.26 31.41 21.68
CA THR A 242 42.72 30.82 20.41
C THR A 242 43.66 29.63 20.57
N TYR A 243 44.03 29.28 21.81
CA TYR A 243 45.05 28.26 22.08
C TYR A 243 44.61 26.85 21.68
N LYS A 244 45.55 26.14 21.04
CA LYS A 244 45.47 24.72 20.68
C LYS A 244 46.83 24.08 20.96
N GLY A 245 46.83 22.95 21.64
CA GLY A 245 48.06 22.24 22.05
C GLY A 245 47.79 20.76 22.29
N LEU A 246 48.77 20.04 22.84
CA LEU A 246 48.55 18.67 23.29
C LEU A 246 47.78 18.66 24.62
N ASN A 247 46.99 17.62 24.88
CA ASN A 247 46.20 17.52 26.12
C ASN A 247 47.09 17.55 27.39
N GLN A 248 48.29 16.98 27.31
CA GLN A 248 49.28 17.07 28.39
C GLN A 248 49.77 18.51 28.68
N GLU A 249 49.76 19.41 27.69
CA GLU A 249 50.17 20.81 27.81
C GLU A 249 49.03 21.72 28.31
N MET A 250 47.77 21.27 28.16
CA MET A 250 46.58 22.09 28.44
C MET A 250 46.52 22.59 29.88
N ARG A 251 46.97 21.80 30.87
CA ARG A 251 46.98 22.22 32.29
C ARG A 251 47.89 23.42 32.55
N GLU A 252 49.02 23.50 31.85
CA GLU A 252 49.96 24.61 31.97
C GLU A 252 49.40 25.88 31.31
N HIS A 253 48.75 25.74 30.15
CA HIS A 253 48.00 26.82 29.52
C HIS A 253 46.85 27.33 30.41
N GLU A 254 45.99 26.44 30.93
CA GLU A 254 44.86 26.83 31.78
C GLU A 254 45.31 27.57 33.04
N THR A 255 46.43 27.16 33.64
CA THR A 255 47.01 27.82 34.83
C THR A 255 47.62 29.17 34.49
N SER A 256 48.36 29.29 33.37
CA SER A 256 49.04 30.53 32.97
C SER A 256 48.11 31.59 32.36
N PHE A 257 47.00 31.20 31.73
CA PHE A 257 46.02 32.09 31.12
C PHE A 257 44.74 32.31 31.95
N ALA A 258 44.67 31.79 33.18
CA ALA A 258 43.48 31.84 34.03
C ALA A 258 42.87 33.25 34.20
N SER A 259 43.69 34.28 34.40
CA SER A 259 43.25 35.67 34.56
C SER A 259 42.59 36.23 33.29
N GLU A 260 43.15 35.94 32.12
CA GLU A 260 42.63 36.34 30.82
C GLU A 260 41.35 35.57 30.48
N HIS A 261 41.28 34.29 30.80
CA HIS A 261 40.05 33.48 30.71
C HIS A 261 38.91 34.05 31.56
N LEU A 262 39.19 34.46 32.81
CA LEU A 262 38.21 35.13 33.66
C LEU A 262 37.77 36.48 33.09
N ARG A 263 38.69 37.26 32.50
CA ARG A 263 38.37 38.52 31.82
C ARG A 263 37.44 38.30 30.62
N MET A 264 37.71 37.28 29.79
CA MET A 264 36.84 36.90 28.67
C MET A 264 35.45 36.46 29.15
N MET A 265 35.36 35.67 30.22
CA MET A 265 34.07 35.31 30.84
C MET A 265 33.31 36.54 31.33
N ALA A 266 33.97 37.47 32.04
CA ALA A 266 33.35 38.67 32.58
C ALA A 266 32.75 39.56 31.48
N VAL A 267 33.51 39.81 30.40
CA VAL A 267 33.03 40.58 29.22
C VAL A 267 31.85 39.86 28.55
N ARG A 268 31.87 38.52 28.47
CA ARG A 268 30.73 37.77 27.92
C ARG A 268 29.51 37.83 28.84
N ASN A 269 29.70 37.82 30.15
CA ASN A 269 28.62 37.88 31.13
C ASN A 269 27.90 39.24 31.07
N THR A 270 28.62 40.36 31.10
CA THR A 270 28.01 41.69 30.97
C THR A 270 27.28 41.88 29.63
N THR A 271 27.81 41.29 28.54
CA THR A 271 27.13 41.25 27.24
C THR A 271 25.83 40.43 27.28
N LEU A 272 25.77 39.36 28.09
CA LEU A 272 24.56 38.56 28.27
C LEU A 272 23.53 39.27 29.14
N GLU A 273 23.96 39.94 30.22
CA GLU A 273 23.10 40.75 31.09
C GLU A 273 22.39 41.86 30.30
N ALA A 274 23.11 42.59 29.45
CA ALA A 274 22.52 43.58 28.56
C ALA A 274 21.44 42.97 27.64
N LYS A 275 21.74 41.83 26.99
CA LYS A 275 20.78 41.13 26.12
C LYS A 275 19.56 40.59 26.84
N VAL A 276 19.69 40.21 28.12
CA VAL A 276 18.54 39.78 28.94
C VAL A 276 17.62 40.96 29.20
N GLU A 277 18.15 42.16 29.46
CA GLU A 277 17.34 43.37 29.65
C GLU A 277 16.68 43.85 28.34
N ASP A 278 17.37 43.72 27.20
CA ASP A 278 16.78 43.96 25.86
C ASP A 278 15.58 43.02 25.60
N VAL A 279 15.75 41.71 25.80
CA VAL A 279 14.69 40.70 25.61
C VAL A 279 13.53 40.90 26.58
N LYS A 280 13.81 41.29 27.84
CA LYS A 280 12.80 41.65 28.84
C LYS A 280 12.01 42.88 28.43
N SER A 281 12.66 43.87 27.82
CA SER A 281 12.01 45.07 27.28
C SER A 281 11.11 44.74 26.10
N GLU A 282 11.59 43.96 25.11
CA GLU A 282 10.75 43.44 24.02
C GLU A 282 9.54 42.64 24.52
N LEU A 283 9.75 41.81 25.56
CA LEU A 283 8.70 40.99 26.13
C LEU A 283 7.60 41.84 26.77
N MET A 284 7.97 42.86 27.56
CA MET A 284 6.99 43.82 28.13
C MET A 284 6.19 44.54 27.03
N GLU A 285 6.83 44.91 25.93
CA GLU A 285 6.17 45.58 24.81
C GLU A 285 5.18 44.66 24.08
N ARG A 286 5.47 43.36 23.98
CA ARG A 286 4.50 42.35 23.50
C ARG A 286 3.36 42.13 24.50
N TYR A 287 3.64 42.13 25.81
CA TYR A 287 2.60 42.00 26.85
C TYR A 287 1.59 43.16 26.81
N LYS A 288 2.00 44.38 26.47
CA LYS A 288 1.09 45.54 26.30
C LYS A 288 0.06 45.33 25.17
N VAL A 289 0.37 44.52 24.15
CA VAL A 289 -0.51 44.29 22.99
C VAL A 289 -1.52 43.15 23.22
N LEU A 290 -1.22 42.20 24.13
CA LEU A 290 -2.06 41.03 24.41
C LEU A 290 -3.53 41.36 24.76
N PRO A 291 -3.85 42.36 25.62
CA PRO A 291 -5.25 42.68 25.95
C PRO A 291 -6.06 43.14 24.74
N SER A 292 -5.45 43.92 23.84
CA SER A 292 -6.10 44.39 22.61
C SER A 292 -6.42 43.22 21.66
N LEU A 293 -5.48 42.28 21.50
CA LEU A 293 -5.70 41.07 20.72
C LEU A 293 -6.77 40.16 21.34
N SER A 294 -6.77 40.01 22.67
CA SER A 294 -7.78 39.23 23.39
C SER A 294 -9.19 39.83 23.23
N SER A 295 -9.32 41.16 23.27
CA SER A 295 -10.60 41.83 23.03
C SER A 295 -11.12 41.61 21.60
N ARG A 296 -10.23 41.67 20.60
CA ARG A 296 -10.58 41.39 19.20
C ARG A 296 -10.94 39.92 18.97
N LEU A 297 -10.34 38.99 19.71
CA LEU A 297 -10.69 37.58 19.61
C LEU A 297 -12.12 37.34 20.13
N ALA A 298 -12.47 37.88 21.30
CA ALA A 298 -13.81 37.78 21.87
C ALA A 298 -14.90 38.41 20.98
N GLU A 299 -14.59 39.51 20.29
CA GLU A 299 -15.48 40.13 19.29
C GLU A 299 -15.73 39.18 18.10
N VAL A 300 -14.69 38.55 17.55
CA VAL A 300 -14.80 37.58 16.45
C VAL A 300 -15.53 36.30 16.88
N GLU A 301 -15.30 35.81 18.09
CA GLU A 301 -16.03 34.66 18.66
C GLU A 301 -17.53 34.96 18.78
N THR A 302 -17.89 36.16 19.22
CA THR A 302 -19.29 36.62 19.29
C THR A 302 -19.94 36.69 17.90
N GLN A 303 -19.24 37.28 16.92
CA GLN A 303 -19.71 37.34 15.52
C GLN A 303 -19.87 35.94 14.90
N TYR A 304 -19.01 34.99 15.26
CA TYR A 304 -19.08 33.61 14.79
C TYR A 304 -20.32 32.88 15.29
N GLU A 305 -20.62 32.94 16.59
CA GLU A 305 -21.82 32.28 17.15
C GLU A 305 -23.12 32.93 16.65
N GLU A 306 -23.14 34.26 16.45
CA GLU A 306 -24.26 34.91 15.75
C GLU A 306 -24.49 34.38 14.33
N MET A 307 -23.40 34.21 13.55
CA MET A 307 -23.48 33.71 12.18
C MET A 307 -23.94 32.24 12.15
N ARG A 308 -23.46 31.45 13.11
CA ARG A 308 -23.83 30.03 13.26
C ARG A 308 -25.32 29.86 13.60
N GLU A 309 -25.85 30.66 14.50
CA GLU A 309 -27.28 30.63 14.85
C GLU A 309 -28.16 31.08 13.66
N LYS A 310 -27.74 32.11 12.91
CA LYS A 310 -28.39 32.50 11.65
C LYS A 310 -28.40 31.34 10.64
N ASN A 311 -27.30 30.59 10.51
CA ASN A 311 -27.21 29.44 9.61
C ASN A 311 -28.15 28.29 10.04
N ARG A 312 -28.18 27.96 11.34
CA ARG A 312 -29.11 26.96 11.90
C ARG A 312 -30.58 27.31 11.62
N GLN A 313 -30.94 28.59 11.68
CA GLN A 313 -32.30 29.05 11.34
C GLN A 313 -32.61 28.93 9.85
N LEU A 314 -31.62 29.09 8.96
CA LEU A 314 -31.78 28.87 7.52
C LEU A 314 -31.95 27.38 7.19
N GLU A 315 -31.17 26.50 7.81
CA GLU A 315 -31.31 25.04 7.68
C GLU A 315 -32.72 24.56 8.09
N GLN A 316 -33.23 25.04 9.22
CA GLN A 316 -34.60 24.71 9.68
C GLN A 316 -35.69 25.17 8.70
N LYS A 317 -35.53 26.35 8.10
CA LYS A 317 -36.44 26.85 7.05
C LYS A 317 -36.37 25.98 5.80
N LEU A 318 -35.19 25.53 5.40
CA LEU A 318 -34.98 24.69 4.22
C LEU A 318 -35.62 23.31 4.38
N VAL A 319 -35.47 22.67 5.55
CA VAL A 319 -36.18 21.41 5.88
C VAL A 319 -37.70 21.60 5.85
N SER A 320 -38.20 22.71 6.42
CA SER A 320 -39.64 23.03 6.41
C SER A 320 -40.19 23.21 5.00
N MET A 321 -39.43 23.90 4.13
CA MET A 321 -39.77 24.07 2.71
C MET A 321 -39.81 22.72 1.98
N GLN A 322 -38.85 21.83 2.26
CA GLN A 322 -38.75 20.54 1.59
C GLN A 322 -39.89 19.57 1.98
N MET A 323 -40.33 19.60 3.25
CA MET A 323 -41.54 18.87 3.67
C MET A 323 -42.79 19.38 2.95
N LEU A 324 -42.94 20.71 2.81
CA LEU A 324 -44.06 21.31 2.07
C LEU A 324 -44.03 20.94 0.58
N MET A 325 -42.86 20.92 -0.06
CA MET A 325 -42.71 20.47 -1.44
C MET A 325 -43.09 18.99 -1.62
N SER A 326 -42.73 18.11 -0.68
CA SER A 326 -43.15 16.69 -0.71
C SER A 326 -44.69 16.57 -0.66
N ALA A 327 -45.33 17.25 0.29
CA ALA A 327 -46.78 17.25 0.44
C ALA A 327 -47.51 17.85 -0.78
N HIS A 328 -46.92 18.84 -1.45
CA HIS A 328 -47.43 19.36 -2.72
C HIS A 328 -47.27 18.37 -3.88
N SER A 329 -46.16 17.62 -3.91
CA SER A 329 -45.92 16.57 -4.92
C SER A 329 -46.88 15.40 -4.77
N GLU A 330 -47.20 14.98 -3.55
CA GLU A 330 -48.20 13.93 -3.27
C GLU A 330 -49.59 14.34 -3.75
N LYS A 331 -50.03 15.57 -3.42
CA LYS A 331 -51.31 16.12 -3.89
C LYS A 331 -51.39 16.28 -5.41
N LEU A 332 -50.28 16.64 -6.06
CA LEU A 332 -50.20 16.68 -7.53
C LEU A 332 -50.41 15.28 -8.13
N LEU A 333 -49.82 14.25 -7.53
CA LEU A 333 -50.00 12.86 -7.97
C LEU A 333 -51.46 12.39 -7.79
N GLU A 334 -52.09 12.75 -6.67
CA GLU A 334 -53.50 12.46 -6.38
C GLU A 334 -54.44 13.09 -7.41
N VAL A 335 -54.26 14.40 -7.71
CA VAL A 335 -55.01 15.11 -8.75
C VAL A 335 -54.74 14.54 -10.15
N GLU A 336 -53.51 14.12 -10.46
CA GLU A 336 -53.21 13.43 -11.71
C GLU A 336 -53.93 12.07 -11.83
N MET A 337 -54.10 11.34 -10.72
CA MET A 337 -54.87 10.09 -10.70
C MET A 337 -56.37 10.34 -10.88
N GLU A 338 -56.96 11.32 -10.19
CA GLU A 338 -58.36 11.72 -10.41
C GLU A 338 -58.61 12.13 -11.88
N LEU A 339 -57.70 12.89 -12.49
CA LEU A 339 -57.77 13.27 -13.90
C LEU A 339 -57.64 12.08 -14.88
N ARG A 340 -57.02 10.96 -14.46
CA ARG A 340 -57.00 9.71 -15.24
C ARG A 340 -58.33 8.98 -15.15
N GLU A 341 -58.92 8.87 -13.96
CA GLU A 341 -60.23 8.25 -13.75
C GLU A 341 -61.37 9.00 -14.47
N LEU A 342 -61.22 10.31 -14.70
CA LEU A 342 -62.16 11.10 -15.49
C LEU A 342 -62.03 10.94 -17.02
N ARG A 343 -61.05 10.17 -17.53
CA ARG A 343 -60.88 9.93 -18.99
C ARG A 343 -62.10 9.30 -19.68
N PRO A 344 -62.78 8.27 -19.13
CA PRO A 344 -63.95 7.67 -19.76
C PRO A 344 -65.12 8.67 -19.89
N LEU A 345 -65.30 9.55 -18.89
CA LEU A 345 -66.28 10.63 -18.96
C LEU A 345 -65.92 11.69 -20.00
N ARG A 346 -64.63 11.97 -20.22
CA ARG A 346 -64.19 12.86 -21.30
C ARG A 346 -64.44 12.25 -22.68
N ALA A 347 -64.15 10.96 -22.87
CA ALA A 347 -64.46 10.23 -24.11
C ALA A 347 -65.98 10.18 -24.36
N MET A 348 -66.79 9.92 -23.33
CA MET A 348 -68.26 9.94 -23.43
C MET A 348 -68.79 11.36 -23.74
N ARG A 349 -68.14 12.41 -23.24
CA ARG A 349 -68.45 13.80 -23.61
C ARG A 349 -68.14 14.06 -25.09
N GLU A 350 -67.05 13.51 -25.62
CA GLU A 350 -66.67 13.62 -27.03
C GLU A 350 -67.68 12.85 -27.93
N GLU A 351 -68.15 11.67 -27.52
CA GLU A 351 -69.26 10.96 -28.20
C GLU A 351 -70.57 11.75 -28.16
N VAL A 352 -70.92 12.38 -27.03
CA VAL A 352 -72.10 13.23 -26.91
C VAL A 352 -71.99 14.48 -27.78
N GLU A 353 -70.81 15.12 -27.87
CA GLU A 353 -70.61 16.25 -28.79
C GLU A 353 -70.57 15.79 -30.27
N ALA A 354 -70.21 14.54 -30.58
CA ALA A 354 -70.30 13.98 -31.94
C ALA A 354 -71.76 13.64 -32.35
N LEU A 355 -72.53 13.06 -31.43
CA LEU A 355 -73.99 12.87 -31.59
C LEU A 355 -74.70 14.22 -31.70
N ARG A 356 -74.33 15.17 -30.85
CA ARG A 356 -74.80 16.55 -30.95
C ARG A 356 -74.40 17.16 -32.29
N GLY A 357 -73.18 16.98 -32.77
CA GLY A 357 -72.73 17.44 -34.09
C GLY A 357 -73.60 16.87 -35.23
N SER A 358 -74.06 15.62 -35.11
CA SER A 358 -75.01 15.02 -36.05
C SER A 358 -76.41 15.66 -35.98
N VAL A 359 -76.88 16.01 -34.77
CA VAL A 359 -78.12 16.80 -34.55
C VAL A 359 -77.97 18.24 -35.04
N GLU A 360 -76.79 18.85 -34.83
CA GLU A 360 -76.43 20.18 -35.31
C GLU A 360 -76.31 20.19 -36.84
N ASN A 361 -76.00 19.06 -37.49
CA ASN A 361 -76.00 18.93 -38.95
C ASN A 361 -77.42 18.77 -39.53
N MET A 362 -78.35 18.14 -38.79
CA MET A 362 -79.79 18.23 -39.11
C MET A 362 -80.32 19.66 -38.88
N ARG A 363 -79.82 20.37 -37.87
CA ARG A 363 -80.09 21.81 -37.69
C ARG A 363 -79.40 22.70 -38.73
N SER A 364 -78.26 22.32 -39.32
CA SER A 364 -77.50 23.20 -40.23
C SER A 364 -78.19 23.37 -41.58
N VAL A 365 -78.98 22.36 -42.01
CA VAL A 365 -79.94 22.50 -43.13
C VAL A 365 -81.01 23.55 -42.78
N VAL A 366 -81.56 23.48 -41.57
CA VAL A 366 -82.59 24.42 -41.05
C VAL A 366 -82.00 25.82 -40.78
N SER A 367 -80.70 25.90 -40.45
CA SER A 367 -79.96 27.11 -40.09
C SER A 367 -79.16 27.69 -41.26
N SER A 368 -79.48 27.29 -42.50
CA SER A 368 -79.09 28.02 -43.71
C SER A 368 -79.80 29.39 -43.84
N LEU A 369 -80.65 29.73 -42.87
CA LEU A 369 -81.22 31.03 -42.59
C LEU A 369 -80.81 31.53 -41.18
N ASP A 370 -79.53 31.81 -40.94
CA ASP A 370 -79.12 33.15 -40.45
C ASP A 370 -77.60 33.42 -40.45
N SER A 371 -77.22 34.51 -41.12
CA SER A 371 -76.20 35.49 -40.70
C SER A 371 -74.87 35.04 -40.06
N SER A 372 -74.00 34.54 -40.95
CA SER A 372 -72.54 34.78 -41.02
C SER A 372 -71.84 35.77 -40.05
N ARG A 373 -70.71 35.28 -39.49
CA ARG A 373 -69.38 35.92 -39.30
C ARG A 373 -69.17 36.87 -38.10
N VAL A 374 -68.38 36.47 -37.08
CA VAL A 374 -66.88 36.63 -36.92
C VAL A 374 -66.50 38.09 -36.65
N GLY A 375 -65.73 38.50 -35.62
CA GLY A 375 -64.95 37.83 -34.55
C GLY A 375 -64.22 38.91 -33.71
N SER A 376 -63.15 38.73 -32.93
CA SER A 376 -62.40 37.56 -32.39
C SER A 376 -61.34 38.07 -31.37
N GLY A 377 -60.97 37.29 -30.34
CA GLY A 377 -59.65 37.41 -29.65
C GLY A 377 -59.61 37.58 -28.12
N SER A 378 -58.82 36.72 -27.45
CA SER A 378 -57.90 37.08 -26.35
C SER A 378 -57.00 35.88 -26.03
N GLY A 379 -55.70 35.97 -26.31
CA GLY A 379 -54.72 34.88 -26.19
C GLY A 379 -53.49 35.25 -25.37
N SER A 380 -53.67 35.97 -24.25
CA SER A 380 -52.57 36.60 -23.52
C SER A 380 -52.22 35.98 -22.15
N HIS A 381 -53.13 35.20 -21.54
CA HIS A 381 -52.93 34.73 -20.15
C HIS A 381 -52.22 33.37 -20.00
N THR A 382 -52.16 32.55 -21.04
CA THR A 382 -51.56 31.21 -20.98
C THR A 382 -50.05 31.22 -21.15
N LEU A 383 -49.49 32.17 -21.91
CA LEU A 383 -48.07 32.20 -22.26
C LEU A 383 -47.18 32.47 -21.04
N GLY A 384 -47.50 33.48 -20.22
CA GLY A 384 -46.72 33.81 -19.02
C GLY A 384 -46.74 32.71 -17.94
N SER A 385 -47.80 31.88 -17.89
CA SER A 385 -47.83 30.70 -17.02
C SER A 385 -46.88 29.61 -17.50
N LEU A 386 -46.78 29.41 -18.82
CA LEU A 386 -45.85 28.45 -19.43
C LEU A 386 -44.40 28.91 -19.28
N GLU A 387 -44.12 30.21 -19.46
CA GLU A 387 -42.79 30.80 -19.21
C GLU A 387 -42.35 30.63 -17.75
N GLN A 388 -43.26 30.84 -16.78
CA GLN A 388 -42.95 30.64 -15.36
C GLN A 388 -42.75 29.15 -15.00
N GLN A 389 -43.46 28.22 -15.66
CA GLN A 389 -43.21 26.78 -15.50
C GLN A 389 -41.88 26.35 -16.12
N LEU A 390 -41.53 26.88 -17.29
CA LEU A 390 -40.24 26.62 -17.96
C LEU A 390 -39.08 27.11 -17.09
N SER A 391 -39.14 28.33 -16.53
CA SER A 391 -38.12 28.84 -15.61
C SER A 391 -37.93 27.94 -14.38
N ARG A 392 -39.01 27.43 -13.77
CA ARG A 392 -38.91 26.51 -12.62
C ARG A 392 -38.33 25.15 -12.99
N HIS A 393 -38.61 24.67 -14.20
CA HIS A 393 -38.00 23.44 -14.70
C HIS A 393 -36.50 23.63 -15.01
N ASP A 394 -36.11 24.79 -15.52
CA ASP A 394 -34.71 25.15 -15.77
C ASP A 394 -33.91 25.23 -14.45
N ASP A 395 -34.45 25.90 -13.43
CA ASP A 395 -33.89 25.92 -12.07
C ASP A 395 -33.71 24.50 -11.51
N MET A 396 -34.73 23.64 -11.65
CA MET A 396 -34.70 22.25 -11.18
C MET A 396 -33.71 21.38 -11.96
N MET A 397 -33.59 21.58 -13.27
CA MET A 397 -32.57 20.93 -14.10
C MET A 397 -31.17 21.32 -13.65
N SER A 398 -30.92 22.60 -13.33
CA SER A 398 -29.62 23.03 -12.80
C SER A 398 -29.25 22.33 -11.48
N VAL A 399 -30.22 22.10 -10.58
CA VAL A 399 -30.02 21.36 -9.33
C VAL A 399 -29.77 19.87 -9.59
N HIS A 400 -30.43 19.30 -10.59
CA HIS A 400 -30.16 17.92 -11.02
C HIS A 400 -28.78 17.78 -11.67
N ASP A 401 -28.34 18.72 -12.49
CA ASP A 401 -26.99 18.73 -13.09
C ASP A 401 -25.91 18.83 -12.00
N ILE A 402 -26.11 19.65 -10.97
CA ILE A 402 -25.21 19.71 -9.80
C ILE A 402 -25.15 18.37 -9.08
N ARG A 403 -26.29 17.70 -8.86
CA ARG A 403 -26.35 16.37 -8.20
C ARG A 403 -25.73 15.26 -9.06
N LEU A 404 -25.93 15.30 -10.38
CA LEU A 404 -25.30 14.38 -11.32
C LEU A 404 -23.78 14.56 -11.31
N ALA A 405 -23.29 15.81 -11.34
CA ALA A 405 -21.87 16.10 -11.20
C ALA A 405 -21.28 15.64 -9.85
N GLU A 406 -22.01 15.77 -8.74
CA GLU A 406 -21.59 15.25 -7.43
C GLU A 406 -21.57 13.70 -7.40
N MET A 407 -22.55 13.05 -8.04
CA MET A 407 -22.64 11.61 -8.14
C MET A 407 -21.56 11.02 -9.04
N ASP A 408 -21.28 11.65 -10.19
CA ASP A 408 -20.15 11.32 -11.07
C ASP A 408 -18.82 11.47 -10.35
N LEU A 409 -18.64 12.52 -9.53
CA LEU A 409 -17.45 12.68 -8.70
C LEU A 409 -17.32 11.55 -7.67
N LYS A 410 -18.42 11.13 -7.03
CA LYS A 410 -18.43 9.96 -6.13
C LYS A 410 -18.10 8.65 -6.86
N LEU A 411 -18.65 8.44 -8.06
CA LEU A 411 -18.36 7.28 -8.90
C LEU A 411 -16.88 7.26 -9.32
N GLN A 412 -16.33 8.39 -9.79
CA GLN A 412 -14.93 8.51 -10.17
C GLN A 412 -13.97 8.27 -8.98
N VAL A 413 -14.36 8.70 -7.77
CA VAL A 413 -13.62 8.39 -6.53
C VAL A 413 -13.69 6.89 -6.18
N LEU A 414 -14.84 6.24 -6.38
CA LEU A 414 -14.99 4.79 -6.16
C LEU A 414 -14.21 3.95 -7.17
N GLU A 415 -14.25 4.30 -8.46
CA GLU A 415 -13.47 3.65 -9.54
C GLU A 415 -11.96 3.73 -9.33
N THR A 416 -11.49 4.75 -8.60
CA THR A 416 -10.06 4.99 -8.34
C THR A 416 -9.63 4.67 -6.91
N ALA A 417 -10.56 4.21 -6.06
CA ALA A 417 -10.29 3.77 -4.70
C ALA A 417 -9.53 2.44 -4.69
N SER A 418 -8.59 2.32 -3.75
CA SER A 418 -7.75 1.12 -3.58
C SER A 418 -7.83 0.63 -2.14
N PHE A 419 -7.86 -0.68 -1.96
CA PHE A 419 -8.10 -1.34 -0.66
C PHE A 419 -6.94 -2.25 -0.21
N ASN A 420 -5.72 -1.99 -0.70
CA ASN A 420 -4.52 -2.81 -0.41
C ASN A 420 -3.33 -1.99 0.11
N GLY A 421 -3.60 -0.81 0.69
CA GLY A 421 -2.57 0.12 1.16
C GLY A 421 -1.80 0.84 0.05
N THR A 422 -2.12 0.65 -1.24
CA THR A 422 -1.44 1.30 -2.36
C THR A 422 -2.31 2.31 -3.08
N LEU A 423 -1.87 3.57 -3.12
CA LEU A 423 -2.41 4.66 -3.95
C LEU A 423 -1.58 4.79 -5.23
N ILE A 424 -2.25 4.96 -6.38
CA ILE A 424 -1.65 5.52 -7.60
C ILE A 424 -2.43 6.79 -7.95
N TRP A 425 -1.75 7.93 -7.93
CA TRP A 425 -2.36 9.24 -8.16
C TRP A 425 -1.78 9.88 -9.42
N LYS A 426 -2.62 10.02 -10.46
CA LYS A 426 -2.29 10.69 -11.72
C LYS A 426 -2.73 12.16 -11.67
N ILE A 427 -1.77 13.08 -11.58
CA ILE A 427 -2.04 14.51 -11.65
C ILE A 427 -1.83 14.95 -13.10
N ARG A 428 -2.89 15.49 -13.73
CA ARG A 428 -2.91 16.01 -15.10
C ARG A 428 -2.81 17.54 -15.10
N ASP A 429 -2.44 18.12 -16.25
CA ASP A 429 -2.31 19.56 -16.46
C ASP A 429 -1.27 20.19 -15.51
N TYR A 430 -0.11 19.53 -15.34
CA TYR A 430 0.90 19.90 -14.35
C TYR A 430 1.33 21.38 -14.50
N LYS A 431 1.57 21.86 -15.73
CA LYS A 431 1.92 23.27 -15.98
C LYS A 431 0.88 24.24 -15.44
N ARG A 432 -0.42 24.01 -15.73
CA ARG A 432 -1.51 24.88 -15.26
C ARG A 432 -1.62 24.83 -13.74
N ARG A 433 -1.63 23.64 -13.14
CA ARG A 433 -1.74 23.45 -11.68
C ARG A 433 -0.55 24.03 -10.92
N LYS A 434 0.68 23.94 -11.45
CA LYS A 434 1.84 24.61 -10.87
C LYS A 434 1.70 26.13 -10.93
N GLN A 435 1.27 26.69 -12.08
CA GLN A 435 1.03 28.12 -12.20
C GLN A 435 -0.06 28.63 -11.24
N GLU A 436 -1.14 27.87 -11.05
CA GLU A 436 -2.18 28.16 -10.04
C GLU A 436 -1.61 28.16 -8.60
N ALA A 437 -0.70 27.25 -8.28
CA ALA A 437 -0.02 27.19 -6.98
C ALA A 437 1.00 28.33 -6.77
N VAL A 438 1.71 28.75 -7.83
CA VAL A 438 2.59 29.94 -7.82
C VAL A 438 1.76 31.22 -7.65
N ALA A 439 0.66 31.34 -8.38
CA ALA A 439 -0.30 32.45 -8.26
C ALA A 439 -1.15 32.41 -6.99
N SER A 440 -0.88 31.48 -6.07
CA SER A 440 -1.61 31.28 -4.79
C SER A 440 -3.13 31.08 -4.93
N LYS A 441 -3.61 30.64 -6.09
CA LYS A 441 -5.01 30.26 -6.33
C LYS A 441 -5.31 28.88 -5.76
N THR A 442 -4.43 27.92 -6.02
CA THR A 442 -4.59 26.51 -5.63
C THR A 442 -3.30 26.00 -4.98
N LEU A 443 -3.11 26.25 -3.68
CA LEU A 443 -1.83 25.98 -3.01
C LEU A 443 -1.45 24.49 -2.92
N SER A 444 -2.44 23.61 -2.72
CA SER A 444 -2.23 22.18 -2.55
C SER A 444 -3.36 21.37 -3.18
N LEU A 445 -3.05 20.15 -3.62
CA LEU A 445 -4.02 19.17 -4.11
C LEU A 445 -4.12 17.99 -3.13
N TYR A 446 -5.26 17.31 -3.13
CA TYR A 446 -5.47 16.04 -2.43
C TYR A 446 -5.72 14.92 -3.44
N SER A 447 -5.26 13.71 -3.12
CA SER A 447 -5.56 12.51 -3.90
C SER A 447 -6.97 12.00 -3.62
N GLN A 448 -7.43 11.05 -4.44
CA GLN A 448 -8.53 10.19 -4.03
C GLN A 448 -8.16 9.43 -2.73
N PRO A 449 -9.13 9.09 -1.86
CA PRO A 449 -8.88 8.23 -0.72
C PRO A 449 -8.44 6.82 -1.12
N PHE A 450 -7.59 6.22 -0.29
CA PHE A 450 -7.19 4.82 -0.38
C PHE A 450 -7.16 4.20 1.02
N TYR A 451 -7.27 2.88 1.07
CA TYR A 451 -7.52 2.12 2.29
C TYR A 451 -6.49 0.98 2.46
N THR A 452 -6.21 0.61 3.71
CA THR A 452 -5.35 -0.57 3.99
C THR A 452 -6.03 -1.91 3.76
N GLY A 453 -7.36 -1.93 3.65
CA GLY A 453 -8.23 -3.10 3.52
C GLY A 453 -9.66 -2.64 3.24
N TYR A 454 -10.57 -3.56 2.89
CA TYR A 454 -12.00 -3.23 2.72
C TYR A 454 -12.62 -2.57 3.97
N PHE A 455 -12.18 -2.99 5.15
CA PHE A 455 -12.58 -2.47 6.46
C PHE A 455 -11.41 -1.76 7.18
N GLY A 456 -10.46 -1.23 6.41
CA GLY A 456 -9.19 -0.66 6.91
C GLY A 456 -9.20 0.86 7.15
N TYR A 457 -8.03 1.41 7.48
CA TYR A 457 -7.86 2.86 7.66
C TYR A 457 -8.15 3.60 6.36
N LYS A 458 -8.80 4.77 6.44
CA LYS A 458 -8.99 5.69 5.31
C LYS A 458 -7.87 6.72 5.28
N MET A 459 -7.25 6.92 4.12
CA MET A 459 -6.05 7.76 3.98
C MET A 459 -6.08 8.50 2.65
N CYS A 460 -5.35 9.61 2.53
CA CYS A 460 -5.07 10.27 1.25
C CYS A 460 -3.65 10.86 1.23
N ALA A 461 -3.24 11.37 0.08
CA ALA A 461 -2.01 12.14 -0.08
C ALA A 461 -2.33 13.62 -0.33
N ARG A 462 -1.51 14.52 0.20
CA ARG A 462 -1.55 15.96 -0.07
C ARG A 462 -0.24 16.41 -0.70
N VAL A 463 -0.30 17.12 -1.82
CA VAL A 463 0.89 17.61 -2.53
C VAL A 463 0.84 19.11 -2.75
N TYR A 464 2.00 19.76 -2.68
CA TYR A 464 2.23 21.15 -3.02
C TYR A 464 3.19 21.21 -4.20
N LEU A 465 2.67 21.49 -5.39
CA LEU A 465 3.48 21.52 -6.63
C LEU A 465 4.51 22.66 -6.63
N ASN A 466 4.21 23.76 -5.92
CA ASN A 466 5.13 24.86 -5.67
C ASN A 466 5.84 24.77 -4.30
N GLY A 467 5.74 23.62 -3.62
CA GLY A 467 6.35 23.37 -2.32
C GLY A 467 5.70 24.10 -1.14
N ASP A 468 6.03 23.62 0.06
CA ASP A 468 5.54 24.12 1.35
C ASP A 468 6.67 24.18 2.39
N GLY A 469 6.49 25.00 3.43
CA GLY A 469 7.47 25.21 4.48
C GLY A 469 8.85 25.57 3.92
N MET A 470 9.89 24.85 4.36
CA MET A 470 11.28 25.05 3.89
C MET A 470 11.49 24.73 2.39
N GLY A 471 10.57 24.00 1.75
CA GLY A 471 10.65 23.66 0.32
C GLY A 471 9.89 24.60 -0.61
N LYS A 472 9.21 25.62 -0.07
CA LYS A 472 8.40 26.56 -0.85
C LYS A 472 9.21 27.25 -1.95
N GLY A 473 8.66 27.28 -3.16
CA GLY A 473 9.26 27.86 -4.36
C GLY A 473 10.41 27.07 -4.98
N THR A 474 10.89 25.98 -4.36
CA THR A 474 12.11 25.27 -4.80
C THR A 474 11.92 23.76 -4.96
N HIS A 475 11.02 23.15 -4.19
CA HIS A 475 10.72 21.72 -4.21
C HIS A 475 9.23 21.48 -4.51
N LEU A 476 8.90 20.24 -4.85
CA LEU A 476 7.58 19.66 -4.67
C LEU A 476 7.57 19.03 -3.28
N SER A 477 6.55 19.36 -2.47
CA SER A 477 6.37 18.80 -1.13
C SER A 477 5.23 17.78 -1.15
N LEU A 478 5.44 16.62 -0.51
CA LEU A 478 4.49 15.51 -0.52
C LEU A 478 4.25 15.00 0.90
N PHE A 479 2.98 14.90 1.27
CA PHE A 479 2.53 14.50 2.59
C PHE A 479 1.47 13.40 2.52
N PHE A 480 1.50 12.52 3.51
CA PHE A 480 0.48 11.52 3.81
C PHE A 480 -0.51 12.09 4.83
N VAL A 481 -1.78 11.71 4.71
CA VAL A 481 -2.87 12.18 5.55
C VAL A 481 -3.72 10.99 5.98
N VAL A 482 -3.90 10.83 7.29
CA VAL A 482 -4.92 9.93 7.85
C VAL A 482 -6.26 10.65 7.84
N MET A 483 -7.32 9.99 7.38
CA MET A 483 -8.68 10.51 7.33
C MET A 483 -9.57 9.72 8.30
N ARG A 484 -10.69 10.33 8.72
CA ARG A 484 -11.71 9.62 9.50
C ARG A 484 -12.36 8.52 8.65
N GLY A 485 -12.17 7.28 9.06
CA GLY A 485 -12.77 6.09 8.45
C GLY A 485 -14.02 5.62 9.21
N GLU A 486 -14.92 4.95 8.50
CA GLU A 486 -16.15 4.37 9.09
C GLU A 486 -15.82 3.31 10.18
N TYR A 487 -14.66 2.65 10.06
CA TYR A 487 -14.23 1.56 10.93
C TYR A 487 -13.20 2.00 12.00
N ASP A 488 -12.99 3.30 12.19
CA ASP A 488 -11.99 3.85 13.13
C ASP A 488 -12.19 3.40 14.60
N ALA A 489 -13.37 2.90 14.95
CA ALA A 489 -13.67 2.33 16.27
C ALA A 489 -13.13 0.90 16.47
N LEU A 490 -12.88 0.16 15.38
CA LEU A 490 -12.40 -1.22 15.38
C LEU A 490 -10.89 -1.32 15.07
N LEU A 491 -10.32 -0.28 14.48
CA LEU A 491 -8.91 -0.22 14.09
C LEU A 491 -8.01 0.15 15.28
N PRO A 492 -6.77 -0.40 15.35
CA PRO A 492 -5.83 -0.03 16.40
C PRO A 492 -5.32 1.41 16.23
N TRP A 493 -5.01 2.09 17.34
CA TRP A 493 -4.46 3.45 17.31
C TRP A 493 -3.33 3.61 18.34
N PRO A 494 -2.35 4.51 18.10
CA PRO A 494 -2.16 5.35 16.91
C PRO A 494 -1.73 4.54 15.66
N PHE A 495 -1.94 5.12 14.48
CA PHE A 495 -1.51 4.55 13.21
C PHE A 495 0.02 4.43 13.17
N LYS A 496 0.52 3.22 12.90
CA LYS A 496 1.93 2.84 13.07
C LYS A 496 2.56 2.14 11.86
N GLN A 497 1.81 2.03 10.76
CA GLN A 497 2.22 1.33 9.55
C GLN A 497 3.26 2.14 8.77
N LYS A 498 4.30 1.48 8.27
CA LYS A 498 5.34 2.16 7.47
C LYS A 498 4.71 2.75 6.21
N VAL A 499 4.96 4.04 5.96
CA VAL A 499 4.48 4.75 4.78
C VAL A 499 5.64 5.02 3.84
N THR A 500 5.47 4.70 2.56
CA THR A 500 6.42 4.97 1.48
C THR A 500 5.79 5.93 0.49
N LEU A 501 6.44 7.06 0.23
CA LEU A 501 6.05 8.10 -0.71
C LEU A 501 6.96 8.03 -1.93
N MET A 502 6.42 7.99 -3.14
CA MET A 502 7.19 7.90 -4.39
C MET A 502 6.66 8.82 -5.49
N LEU A 503 7.57 9.52 -6.17
CA LEU A 503 7.37 10.10 -7.49
C LEU A 503 7.80 9.09 -8.56
N MET A 504 6.87 8.73 -9.44
CA MET A 504 7.06 7.68 -10.43
C MET A 504 7.72 8.22 -11.70
N ASP A 505 8.90 7.68 -12.02
CA ASP A 505 9.57 7.90 -13.31
C ASP A 505 8.80 7.26 -14.48
N GLN A 506 8.62 8.05 -15.54
CA GLN A 506 7.91 7.67 -16.77
C GLN A 506 8.89 7.32 -17.90
N GLY A 507 10.20 7.49 -17.67
CA GLY A 507 11.26 7.02 -18.56
C GLY A 507 11.43 5.49 -18.55
N PRO A 508 12.15 4.94 -19.55
CA PRO A 508 12.36 3.50 -19.69
C PRO A 508 13.17 2.87 -18.54
N ALA A 509 13.98 3.67 -17.85
CA ALA A 509 14.82 3.21 -16.74
C ALA A 509 14.07 3.08 -15.40
N ARG A 510 12.83 3.59 -15.29
CA ARG A 510 11.95 3.50 -14.10
C ARG A 510 12.66 3.88 -12.78
N LYS A 511 13.50 4.92 -12.80
CA LYS A 511 14.25 5.42 -11.63
C LYS A 511 13.34 6.26 -10.73
N HIS A 512 12.42 5.61 -10.04
CA HIS A 512 11.48 6.27 -9.12
C HIS A 512 12.23 6.97 -7.98
N LEU A 513 11.82 8.18 -7.63
CA LEU A 513 12.30 8.90 -6.45
C LEU A 513 11.35 8.61 -5.30
N GLY A 514 11.86 8.27 -4.12
CA GLY A 514 11.01 7.96 -3.00
C GLY A 514 11.70 8.02 -1.65
N ASP A 515 10.89 8.16 -0.63
CA ASP A 515 11.27 8.21 0.77
C ASP A 515 10.26 7.40 1.59
N ALA A 516 10.66 6.88 2.74
CA ALA A 516 9.81 6.06 3.59
C ALA A 516 10.04 6.33 5.06
N PHE A 517 8.96 6.60 5.79
CA PHE A 517 8.99 6.84 7.23
C PHE A 517 8.12 5.82 7.97
N LYS A 518 8.46 5.58 9.24
CA LYS A 518 7.57 4.89 10.17
C LYS A 518 6.90 5.97 11.06
N PRO A 519 5.56 6.00 11.14
CA PRO A 519 4.84 6.96 11.98
C PRO A 519 5.32 6.94 13.44
N ASP A 520 5.50 8.13 14.03
CA ASP A 520 5.76 8.28 15.47
C ASP A 520 4.42 8.17 16.24
N PRO A 521 4.26 7.20 17.16
CA PRO A 521 3.07 7.05 17.99
C PRO A 521 2.66 8.31 18.78
N HIS A 522 3.60 9.19 19.13
CA HIS A 522 3.32 10.38 19.94
C HIS A 522 2.72 11.53 19.13
N SER A 523 3.02 11.58 17.82
CA SER A 523 2.58 12.64 16.91
C SER A 523 1.06 12.69 16.77
N SER A 524 0.50 13.90 16.81
CA SER A 524 -0.92 14.16 16.60
C SER A 524 -1.41 13.76 15.21
N SER A 525 -0.53 13.72 14.20
CA SER A 525 -0.85 13.28 12.82
C SER A 525 -1.39 11.85 12.73
N PHE A 526 -1.04 10.98 13.67
CA PHE A 526 -1.32 9.55 13.61
C PHE A 526 -2.26 9.05 14.71
N ARG A 527 -2.81 9.95 15.54
CA ARG A 527 -3.85 9.61 16.52
C ARG A 527 -5.17 9.32 15.79
N ARG A 528 -6.11 8.68 16.50
CA ARG A 528 -7.47 8.44 15.99
C ARG A 528 -8.10 9.78 15.56
N PRO A 529 -8.63 9.91 14.32
CA PRO A 529 -9.22 11.15 13.83
C PRO A 529 -10.38 11.66 14.68
N THR A 530 -10.39 12.96 14.92
CA THR A 530 -11.50 13.69 15.56
C THR A 530 -12.27 14.54 14.53
N GLY A 531 -11.56 15.19 13.61
CA GLY A 531 -12.11 15.81 12.39
C GLY A 531 -12.06 14.85 11.19
N GLU A 532 -12.38 15.35 9.98
CA GLU A 532 -12.34 14.54 8.75
C GLU A 532 -10.93 14.10 8.33
N MET A 533 -9.92 14.92 8.63
CA MET A 533 -8.52 14.69 8.30
C MET A 533 -7.61 15.08 9.47
N ASN A 534 -6.55 14.31 9.68
CA ASN A 534 -5.48 14.65 10.62
C ASN A 534 -4.48 15.64 10.00
N ILE A 535 -3.58 16.16 10.84
CA ILE A 535 -2.43 16.96 10.39
C ILE A 535 -1.56 16.11 9.47
N ALA A 536 -1.30 16.60 8.25
CA ALA A 536 -0.51 15.92 7.25
C ALA A 536 0.95 15.69 7.71
N SER A 537 1.56 14.57 7.30
CA SER A 537 2.93 14.19 7.67
C SER A 537 3.69 13.64 6.47
N GLY A 538 4.94 14.06 6.28
CA GLY A 538 5.73 13.74 5.09
C GLY A 538 6.86 14.74 4.87
N CYS A 539 7.27 14.94 3.63
CA CYS A 539 8.57 15.54 3.29
C CYS A 539 8.39 16.90 2.58
N PRO A 540 8.69 18.04 3.25
CA PRO A 540 8.67 19.37 2.62
C PRO A 540 9.67 19.50 1.46
N LEU A 541 10.81 18.81 1.54
CA LEU A 541 11.88 18.82 0.54
C LEU A 541 11.90 17.52 -0.30
N PHE A 542 10.74 17.00 -0.71
CA PHE A 542 10.63 15.66 -1.31
C PHE A 542 11.37 15.54 -2.65
N VAL A 543 11.11 16.42 -3.62
CA VAL A 543 11.82 16.45 -4.90
C VAL A 543 12.09 17.89 -5.32
N ALA A 544 13.33 18.24 -5.67
CA ALA A 544 13.66 19.56 -6.20
C ALA A 544 12.96 19.80 -7.55
N GLN A 545 12.37 20.98 -7.74
CA GLN A 545 11.59 21.29 -8.96
C GLN A 545 12.44 21.16 -10.23
N THR A 546 13.73 21.50 -10.16
CA THR A 546 14.69 21.30 -11.26
C THR A 546 14.88 19.84 -11.66
N VAL A 547 14.86 18.90 -10.70
CA VAL A 547 14.98 17.46 -10.97
C VAL A 547 13.67 16.89 -11.52
N LEU A 548 12.54 17.37 -11.03
CA LEU A 548 11.21 17.01 -11.51
C LEU A 548 10.99 17.47 -12.96
N GLU A 549 11.34 18.71 -13.28
CA GLU A 549 10.98 19.37 -14.54
C GLU A 549 11.99 19.16 -15.67
N ASN A 550 13.27 18.94 -15.35
CA ASN A 550 14.30 18.59 -16.33
C ASN A 550 14.49 17.06 -16.47
N GLY A 551 13.79 16.25 -15.66
CA GLY A 551 13.88 14.79 -15.64
C GLY A 551 12.78 14.08 -16.44
N THR A 552 12.77 12.74 -16.42
CA THR A 552 11.74 11.91 -17.08
C THR A 552 10.49 11.65 -16.24
N TYR A 553 10.26 12.47 -15.20
CA TYR A 553 9.15 12.34 -14.27
C TYR A 553 7.85 12.99 -14.78
N ILE A 554 7.95 14.02 -15.62
CA ILE A 554 6.81 14.63 -16.31
C ILE A 554 6.75 14.08 -17.73
N LYS A 555 5.60 13.54 -18.12
CA LYS A 555 5.31 13.16 -19.49
C LYS A 555 3.86 13.47 -19.81
N ASP A 556 3.61 13.98 -21.03
CA ASP A 556 2.28 14.34 -21.54
C ASP A 556 1.54 15.33 -20.61
N ASP A 557 2.28 16.27 -20.01
CA ASP A 557 1.88 17.21 -18.94
C ASP A 557 1.23 16.54 -17.70
N THR A 558 1.62 15.30 -17.41
CA THR A 558 1.17 14.53 -16.25
C THR A 558 2.32 14.05 -15.38
N ILE A 559 2.05 13.92 -14.07
CA ILE A 559 2.91 13.23 -13.11
C ILE A 559 2.14 12.12 -12.39
N PHE A 560 2.87 11.11 -11.94
CA PHE A 560 2.32 9.99 -11.18
C PHE A 560 3.00 9.91 -9.81
N ILE A 561 2.20 9.91 -8.76
CA ILE A 561 2.64 9.71 -7.38
C ILE A 561 2.11 8.36 -6.90
N LYS A 562 2.97 7.58 -6.23
CA LYS A 562 2.58 6.34 -5.57
C LYS A 562 2.78 6.49 -4.06
N VAL A 563 1.77 6.14 -3.29
CA VAL A 563 1.90 5.97 -1.84
C VAL A 563 1.65 4.50 -1.52
N THR A 564 2.47 3.93 -0.65
CA THR A 564 2.32 2.54 -0.21
C THR A 564 2.44 2.47 1.30
N VAL A 565 1.41 1.94 1.94
CA VAL A 565 1.31 1.69 3.38
C VAL A 565 1.51 0.21 3.60
N ASP A 566 2.42 -0.15 4.51
CA ASP A 566 2.71 -1.54 4.83
C ASP A 566 1.57 -2.17 5.65
N THR A 567 0.82 -3.07 5.02
CA THR A 567 -0.31 -3.78 5.62
C THR A 567 0.09 -5.12 6.26
N SER A 568 1.35 -5.54 6.15
CA SER A 568 1.82 -6.87 6.58
C SER A 568 1.63 -7.15 8.08
N ASP A 569 1.66 -6.10 8.90
CA ASP A 569 1.48 -6.15 10.37
C ASP A 569 0.02 -5.90 10.80
N LEU A 570 -0.93 -5.73 9.87
CA LEU A 570 -2.35 -5.61 10.18
C LEU A 570 -3.02 -6.99 10.13
N PRO A 571 -3.92 -7.33 11.07
CA PRO A 571 -4.75 -8.52 10.94
C PRO A 571 -5.63 -8.41 9.69
N ASP A 572 -5.48 -9.37 8.77
CA ASP A 572 -6.49 -9.62 7.74
C ASP A 572 -7.66 -10.39 8.42
N PRO A 573 -8.92 -9.93 8.34
CA PRO A 573 -10.05 -10.50 9.10
C PRO A 573 -10.38 -11.97 8.83
#